data_AF-A0A9J6FGN9-F1
#
_entry.id   AF-A0A9J6FGN9-F1
#
_cell.length_a   1.000
_cell.length_b   1.000
_cell.length_c   1.000
_cell.angle_alpha   90.00
_cell.angle_beta   90.00
_cell.angle_gamma   90.00
#
_symmetry.space_group_name_H-M   'P 1'
#
loop_
_entity.id
_entity.type
_entity.pdbx_description
1 polymer ?
#
loop_
_entity_poly.entity_id
_entity_poly.type
_entity_poly.pdbx_seq_one_letter_code
_entity_poly.pdbx_strand_id
1 'polypeptide(L)'
;MPLRTPDVRSLPTTVQAAIHVTPLPCNMNPDLHPERRQARVRQLTKTLRQQSNVWYIDATPYAQRPSCCAVACNYLETSFTACTVPMPNIAAAEQCAIALAIVRITASGTPGTIVTDSQDAYRTISNGLGSPHTLAVLRTIPDMHPLPQINLIWAPAHAGLEGNEATHDWACECTNQEPVDRPVSPDLHCHPLLTYSDILHYYRETRQQYPNPSCQFTRQQTTTLRLIQTNTYLHPKLFSRIYPETYTDQCPRCKIDKATLPHIFWACPKAPPTFIKSRHDWETALRSNDPEIQLRLVRLALDAPAPVARPHEGTGVSGRAGPGGLGRSHTGR
;
A
#
# COMPACT_ATOMS: atom_id res chain seq x y z
N MET A 1 10.54 -8.89 25.51
CA MET A 1 11.91 -8.95 24.95
C MET A 1 12.31 -7.54 24.53
N PRO A 2 13.41 -6.97 25.03
CA PRO A 2 13.85 -5.66 24.57
C PRO A 2 14.29 -5.76 23.11
N LEU A 3 13.78 -4.87 22.26
CA LEU A 3 14.23 -4.69 20.88
C LEU A 3 15.72 -4.34 20.93
N ARG A 4 16.61 -5.30 20.66
CA ARG A 4 18.03 -5.02 20.50
C ARG A 4 18.15 -4.08 19.29
N THR A 5 18.53 -2.84 19.53
CA THR A 5 18.96 -1.94 18.46
C THR A 5 20.13 -2.61 17.74
N PRO A 6 20.10 -2.75 16.42
CA PRO A 6 21.21 -3.34 15.69
C PRO A 6 22.48 -2.49 15.94
N ASP A 7 23.60 -3.13 16.29
CA ASP A 7 24.91 -2.47 16.38
C ASP A 7 25.30 -2.07 14.95
N VAL A 8 25.03 -0.82 14.60
CA VAL A 8 25.34 -0.23 13.30
C VAL A 8 26.27 0.95 13.48
N ARG A 9 27.20 1.11 12.55
CA ARG A 9 28.24 2.15 12.58
C ARG A 9 28.35 2.81 11.21
N SER A 10 28.91 4.01 11.16
CA SER A 10 29.09 4.73 9.91
C SER A 10 30.00 3.96 8.94
N LEU A 11 29.58 3.91 7.67
CA LEU A 11 30.38 3.39 6.57
C LEU A 11 31.60 4.31 6.32
N PRO A 12 32.69 3.77 5.74
CA PRO A 12 33.80 4.60 5.27
C PRO A 12 33.30 5.67 4.29
N THR A 13 33.73 6.92 4.47
CA THR A 13 33.27 8.07 3.66
C THR A 13 33.49 7.86 2.17
N THR A 14 34.58 7.20 1.79
CA THR A 14 34.92 6.85 0.40
C THR A 14 33.88 5.90 -0.20
N VAL A 15 33.48 4.88 0.54
CA VAL A 15 32.43 3.93 0.13
C VAL A 15 31.08 4.63 0.06
N GLN A 16 30.74 5.43 1.07
CA GLN A 16 29.47 6.17 1.10
C GLN A 16 29.34 7.13 -0.10
N ALA A 17 30.41 7.83 -0.47
CA ALA A 17 30.41 8.75 -1.61
C ALA A 17 30.27 8.03 -2.96
N ALA A 18 30.69 6.77 -3.06
CA ALA A 18 30.59 5.97 -4.28
C ALA A 18 29.20 5.36 -4.50
N ILE A 19 28.40 5.21 -3.44
CA ILE A 19 27.08 4.58 -3.51
C ILE A 19 26.02 5.59 -3.93
N HIS A 20 25.42 5.37 -5.10
CA HIS A 20 24.22 6.04 -5.55
C HIS A 20 22.98 5.19 -5.27
N VAL A 21 22.05 5.73 -4.48
CA VAL A 21 20.88 4.99 -4.02
C VAL A 21 19.65 5.38 -4.84
N THR A 22 19.01 4.41 -5.52
CA THR A 22 17.74 4.67 -6.24
C THR A 22 16.56 4.62 -5.27
N PRO A 23 15.68 5.61 -5.17
CA PRO A 23 14.61 5.66 -4.16
C PRO A 23 13.77 4.39 -4.07
N LEU A 24 13.39 3.99 -2.85
CA LEU A 24 12.52 2.84 -2.64
C LEU A 24 11.14 3.08 -3.27
N PRO A 25 10.63 2.13 -4.06
CA PRO A 25 9.28 2.21 -4.58
C PRO A 25 8.24 2.08 -3.46
N CYS A 26 7.23 2.94 -3.47
CA CYS A 26 6.10 2.86 -2.56
C CYS A 26 5.09 1.79 -3.00
N ASN A 27 4.29 1.30 -2.06
CA ASN A 27 3.17 0.38 -2.32
C ASN A 27 3.64 -0.90 -3.04
N MET A 28 4.54 -1.66 -2.39
CA MET A 28 5.13 -2.90 -2.91
C MET A 28 4.86 -4.15 -2.05
N ASN A 29 3.81 -4.14 -1.23
CA ASN A 29 3.38 -5.32 -0.46
C ASN A 29 3.02 -6.50 -1.41
N PRO A 30 3.42 -7.77 -1.12
CA PRO A 30 3.15 -8.94 -1.98
C PRO A 30 1.68 -9.18 -2.23
N ASP A 31 0.90 -9.16 -1.15
CA ASP A 31 -0.50 -9.60 -1.17
C ASP A 31 -1.38 -8.47 -1.69
N LEU A 32 -1.08 -7.23 -1.27
CA LEU A 32 -1.90 -6.07 -1.59
C LEU A 32 -1.55 -5.47 -2.95
N HIS A 33 -0.30 -5.60 -3.42
CA HIS A 33 0.20 -4.91 -4.61
C HIS A 33 0.99 -5.81 -5.58
N PRO A 34 0.50 -7.01 -5.95
CA PRO A 34 1.23 -7.94 -6.81
C PRO A 34 1.52 -7.36 -8.20
N GLU A 35 0.57 -6.64 -8.80
CA GLU A 35 0.75 -6.03 -10.13
C GLU A 35 1.87 -4.98 -10.16
N ARG A 36 2.00 -4.19 -9.08
CA ARG A 36 3.07 -3.19 -8.95
C ARG A 36 4.43 -3.85 -8.83
N ARG A 37 4.53 -4.94 -8.07
CA ARG A 37 5.76 -5.74 -7.96
C ARG A 37 6.14 -6.33 -9.31
N GLN A 38 5.19 -6.91 -10.04
CA GLN A 38 5.44 -7.44 -11.39
C GLN A 38 5.85 -6.35 -12.39
N ALA A 39 5.23 -5.16 -12.34
CA ALA A 39 5.65 -4.03 -13.16
C ALA A 39 7.09 -3.60 -12.84
N ARG A 40 7.47 -3.58 -11.55
CA ARG A 40 8.84 -3.29 -11.11
C ARG A 40 9.83 -4.33 -11.61
N VAL A 41 9.52 -5.62 -11.50
CA VAL A 41 10.38 -6.70 -12.02
C VAL A 41 10.58 -6.54 -13.53
N ARG A 42 9.50 -6.37 -14.30
CA ARG A 42 9.59 -6.14 -15.75
C ARG A 42 10.48 -4.95 -16.12
N GLN A 43 10.40 -3.85 -15.36
CA GLN A 43 11.27 -2.69 -15.52
C GLN A 43 12.74 -3.05 -15.22
N LEU A 44 13.01 -3.72 -14.10
CA LEU A 44 14.36 -4.12 -13.70
C LEU A 44 14.98 -5.09 -14.70
N THR A 45 14.25 -6.13 -15.13
CA THR A 45 14.71 -7.07 -16.16
C THR A 45 15.12 -6.34 -17.42
N LYS A 46 14.33 -5.37 -17.89
CA LYS A 46 14.66 -4.59 -19.09
C LYS A 46 15.93 -3.75 -18.91
N THR A 47 16.08 -3.09 -17.76
CA THR A 47 17.20 -2.17 -17.50
C THR A 47 18.50 -2.91 -17.21
N LEU A 48 18.45 -4.00 -16.45
CA LEU A 48 19.64 -4.73 -15.99
C LEU A 48 20.17 -5.72 -17.02
N ARG A 49 19.33 -6.22 -17.94
CA ARG A 49 19.75 -7.20 -18.96
C ARG A 49 20.89 -6.72 -19.87
N GLN A 50 21.07 -5.41 -20.01
CA GLN A 50 22.13 -4.82 -20.84
C GLN A 50 23.41 -4.48 -20.04
N GLN A 51 23.40 -4.67 -18.72
CA GLN A 51 24.53 -4.34 -17.84
C GLN A 51 25.30 -5.61 -17.48
N SER A 52 26.62 -5.63 -17.69
CA SER A 52 27.46 -6.80 -17.35
C SER A 52 27.87 -6.84 -15.87
N ASN A 53 27.99 -5.69 -15.21
CA ASN A 53 28.46 -5.58 -13.82
C ASN A 53 27.28 -5.42 -12.84
N VAL A 54 26.37 -6.40 -12.83
CA VAL A 54 25.21 -6.43 -11.93
C VAL A 54 25.39 -7.54 -10.91
N TRP A 55 25.40 -7.17 -9.64
CA TRP A 55 25.55 -8.08 -8.51
C TRP A 55 24.23 -8.18 -7.77
N TYR A 56 23.64 -9.36 -7.80
CA TYR A 56 22.50 -9.73 -6.98
C TYR A 56 23.01 -10.26 -5.65
N ILE A 57 22.34 -9.90 -4.56
CA ILE A 57 22.76 -10.28 -3.22
C ILE A 57 21.62 -10.96 -2.48
N ASP A 58 21.96 -11.95 -1.67
CA ASP A 58 21.03 -12.59 -0.73
C ASP A 58 21.78 -13.08 0.51
N ALA A 59 21.05 -13.41 1.57
CA ALA A 59 21.57 -14.12 2.71
C ALA A 59 20.60 -15.18 3.23
N THR A 60 21.14 -16.28 3.73
CA THR A 60 20.37 -17.41 4.24
C THR A 60 20.94 -17.91 5.56
N PRO A 61 20.12 -18.16 6.60
CA PRO A 61 20.61 -18.71 7.86
C PRO A 61 21.04 -20.17 7.72
N TYR A 62 22.11 -20.57 8.41
CA TYR A 62 22.45 -21.99 8.53
C TYR A 62 21.44 -22.69 9.47
N ALA A 63 20.94 -23.86 9.08
CA ALA A 63 19.98 -24.60 9.89
C ALA A 63 20.59 -25.14 11.20
N GLN A 64 21.87 -25.48 11.18
CA GLN A 64 22.54 -26.22 12.26
C GLN A 64 23.47 -25.35 13.14
N ARG A 65 23.65 -24.07 12.82
CA ARG A 65 24.53 -23.17 13.58
C ARG A 65 24.01 -21.74 13.57
N PRO A 66 24.28 -20.94 14.62
CA PRO A 66 23.83 -19.57 14.68
C PRO A 66 24.73 -18.67 13.82
N SER A 67 24.57 -18.76 12.50
CA SER A 67 25.34 -18.03 11.50
C SER A 67 24.49 -17.91 10.24
N CYS A 68 24.79 -16.94 9.38
CA CYS A 68 24.17 -16.83 8.06
C CYS A 68 25.23 -16.92 6.96
N CYS A 69 24.87 -17.46 5.82
CA CYS A 69 25.62 -17.31 4.58
C CYS A 69 25.18 -16.02 3.91
N ALA A 70 26.14 -15.17 3.54
CA ALA A 70 25.94 -13.98 2.73
C ALA A 70 26.52 -14.24 1.34
N VAL A 71 25.76 -13.99 0.28
CA VAL A 71 26.12 -14.30 -1.11
C VAL A 71 25.95 -13.07 -1.98
N ALA A 72 26.92 -12.83 -2.86
CA ALA A 72 26.82 -11.89 -3.96
C ALA A 72 27.15 -12.61 -5.27
N CYS A 73 26.25 -12.54 -6.25
CA CYS A 73 26.35 -13.24 -7.53
C CYS A 73 26.18 -12.28 -8.70
N ASN A 74 27.08 -12.35 -9.67
CA ASN A 74 26.86 -11.81 -11.00
C ASN A 74 26.27 -12.91 -11.87
N TYR A 75 24.95 -12.85 -12.04
CA TYR A 75 24.16 -13.85 -12.77
C TYR A 75 24.62 -14.05 -14.22
N LEU A 76 24.97 -12.98 -14.93
CA LEU A 76 25.35 -13.06 -16.34
C LEU A 76 26.73 -13.69 -16.55
N GLU A 77 27.67 -13.41 -15.64
CA GLU A 77 29.02 -13.96 -15.69
C GLU A 77 29.16 -15.29 -14.94
N THR A 78 28.08 -15.79 -14.32
CA THR A 78 28.08 -16.98 -13.46
C THR A 78 29.15 -16.94 -12.35
N SER A 79 29.53 -15.74 -11.92
CA SER A 79 30.53 -15.54 -10.88
C SER A 79 29.84 -15.23 -9.56
N PHE A 80 30.29 -15.84 -8.47
CA PHE A 80 29.73 -15.57 -7.15
C PHE A 80 30.81 -15.54 -6.08
N THR A 81 30.47 -14.91 -4.97
CA THR A 81 31.28 -14.88 -3.77
C THR A 81 30.36 -15.03 -2.57
N ALA A 82 30.81 -15.79 -1.58
CA ALA A 82 30.03 -16.04 -0.38
C ALA A 82 30.92 -15.93 0.85
N CYS A 83 30.33 -15.60 2.00
CA CYS A 83 31.00 -15.71 3.28
C CYS A 83 30.03 -16.18 4.37
N THR A 84 30.58 -16.83 5.39
CA THR A 84 29.84 -17.11 6.62
C THR A 84 29.97 -15.92 7.55
N VAL A 85 28.83 -15.41 8.00
CA VAL A 85 28.76 -14.37 9.01
C VAL A 85 28.29 -15.03 10.32
N PRO A 86 29.10 -15.05 11.40
CA PRO A 86 28.76 -15.69 12.66
C PRO A 86 27.83 -14.82 13.52
N MET A 87 26.76 -15.42 14.06
CA MET A 87 25.78 -14.77 14.94
C MET A 87 25.08 -13.49 14.40
N PRO A 88 24.91 -13.23 13.09
CA PRO A 88 24.20 -12.05 12.63
C PRO A 88 22.69 -12.29 12.74
N ASN A 89 21.93 -11.20 12.90
CA ASN A 89 20.57 -11.21 12.40
C ASN A 89 20.60 -11.25 10.86
N ILE A 90 19.53 -11.72 10.22
CA ILE A 90 19.50 -11.87 8.75
C ILE A 90 19.84 -10.54 8.03
N ALA A 91 19.35 -9.42 8.56
CA ALA A 91 19.64 -8.09 8.04
C ALA A 91 21.14 -7.74 8.01
N ALA A 92 21.91 -8.08 9.04
CA ALA A 92 23.35 -7.85 9.08
C ALA A 92 24.09 -8.77 8.10
N ALA A 93 23.58 -9.97 7.84
CA ALA A 93 24.11 -10.85 6.80
C ALA A 93 23.83 -10.30 5.40
N GLU A 94 22.63 -9.78 5.13
CA GLU A 94 22.27 -9.10 3.88
C GLU A 94 23.12 -7.84 3.66
N GLN A 95 23.39 -7.06 4.72
CA GLN A 95 24.34 -5.94 4.64
C GLN A 95 25.76 -6.41 4.31
N CYS A 96 26.18 -7.56 4.84
CA CYS A 96 27.48 -8.16 4.51
C CYS A 96 27.54 -8.60 3.04
N ALA A 97 26.45 -9.15 2.50
CA ALA A 97 26.33 -9.50 1.10
C ALA A 97 26.45 -8.27 0.18
N ILE A 98 25.86 -7.14 0.56
CA ILE A 98 26.09 -5.84 -0.12
C ILE A 98 27.57 -5.47 -0.10
N ALA A 99 28.26 -5.60 1.05
CA ALA A 99 29.69 -5.31 1.13
C ALA A 99 30.55 -6.24 0.25
N LEU A 100 30.19 -7.52 0.13
CA LEU A 100 30.85 -8.43 -0.80
C LEU A 100 30.72 -7.95 -2.25
N ALA A 101 29.53 -7.52 -2.66
CA ALA A 101 29.29 -6.95 -3.99
C ALA A 101 30.11 -5.66 -4.21
N ILE A 102 30.19 -4.77 -3.21
CA ILE A 102 31.03 -3.56 -3.27
C ILE A 102 32.50 -3.91 -3.53
N VAL A 103 33.05 -4.90 -2.80
CA VAL A 103 34.44 -5.36 -2.99
C VAL A 103 34.65 -5.86 -4.41
N ARG A 104 33.71 -6.64 -4.95
CA ARG A 104 33.79 -7.18 -6.32
C ARG A 104 33.70 -6.11 -7.39
N ILE A 105 32.77 -5.16 -7.26
CA ILE A 105 32.66 -4.02 -8.18
C ILE A 105 33.94 -3.19 -8.12
N THR A 106 34.46 -2.92 -6.92
CA THR A 106 35.71 -2.15 -6.76
C THR A 106 36.90 -2.85 -7.39
N ALA A 107 37.03 -4.17 -7.23
CA ALA A 107 38.08 -4.96 -7.86
C ALA A 107 37.98 -4.98 -9.39
N SER A 108 36.77 -4.88 -9.96
CA SER A 108 36.59 -4.77 -11.42
C SER A 108 37.03 -3.41 -11.98
N GLY A 109 37.08 -2.36 -11.15
CA GLY A 109 37.37 -0.99 -11.55
C GLY A 109 36.31 -0.32 -12.43
N THR A 110 35.18 -0.98 -12.70
CA THR A 110 34.09 -0.44 -13.54
C THR A 110 32.85 -0.14 -12.69
N PRO A 111 32.02 0.84 -13.07
CA PRO A 111 30.73 1.08 -12.42
C PRO A 111 29.88 -0.18 -12.38
N GLY A 112 29.16 -0.39 -11.28
CA GLY A 112 28.36 -1.59 -11.06
C GLY A 112 27.03 -1.29 -10.39
N THR A 113 26.11 -2.25 -10.49
CA THR A 113 24.79 -2.17 -9.86
C THR A 113 24.65 -3.31 -8.85
N ILE A 114 24.23 -2.99 -7.62
CA ILE A 114 23.88 -3.96 -6.59
C ILE A 114 22.36 -4.04 -6.49
N VAL A 115 21.82 -5.24 -6.58
CA VAL A 115 20.39 -5.52 -6.45
C VAL A 115 20.16 -6.32 -5.17
N THR A 116 19.31 -5.79 -4.30
CA THR A 116 18.92 -6.44 -3.04
C THR A 116 17.40 -6.47 -2.91
N ASP A 117 16.85 -7.52 -2.32
CA ASP A 117 15.45 -7.59 -1.93
C ASP A 117 15.19 -7.30 -0.45
N SER A 118 16.25 -7.14 0.34
CA SER A 118 16.19 -6.66 1.72
C SER A 118 16.01 -5.15 1.78
N GLN A 119 14.83 -4.71 2.22
CA GLN A 119 14.60 -3.29 2.50
C GLN A 119 15.39 -2.81 3.72
N ASP A 120 15.67 -3.68 4.70
CA ASP A 120 16.38 -3.28 5.92
C ASP A 120 17.86 -3.04 5.65
N ALA A 121 18.51 -3.95 4.93
CA ALA A 121 19.88 -3.78 4.49
C ALA A 121 20.03 -2.59 3.54
N TYR A 122 19.11 -2.45 2.59
CA TYR A 122 19.05 -1.29 1.69
C TYR A 122 18.99 0.02 2.50
N ARG A 123 18.06 0.15 3.46
CA ARG A 123 17.88 1.39 4.24
C ARG A 123 19.11 1.69 5.09
N THR A 124 19.65 0.68 5.75
CA THR A 124 20.84 0.81 6.60
C THR A 124 22.03 1.34 5.79
N ILE A 125 22.35 0.71 4.66
CA ILE A 125 23.43 1.14 3.79
C ILE A 125 23.15 2.52 3.17
N SER A 126 21.90 2.80 2.77
CA SER A 126 21.52 4.11 2.21
C SER A 126 21.71 5.27 3.20
N ASN A 127 21.60 4.99 4.50
CA ASN A 127 21.85 5.96 5.56
C ASN A 127 23.33 6.10 5.90
N GLY A 128 24.22 5.45 5.13
CA GLY A 128 25.66 5.45 5.41
C GLY A 128 26.01 4.62 6.64
N LEU A 129 25.21 3.63 7.00
CA LEU A 129 25.43 2.77 8.17
C LEU A 129 25.69 1.33 7.73
N GLY A 130 26.35 0.54 8.58
CA GLY A 130 26.55 -0.88 8.37
C GLY A 130 26.91 -1.62 9.65
N SER A 131 26.68 -2.94 9.65
CA SER A 131 27.06 -3.82 10.76
C SER A 131 28.60 -3.93 10.91
N PRO A 132 29.11 -4.36 12.07
CA PRO A 132 30.53 -4.64 12.25
C PRO A 132 31.12 -5.62 11.22
N HIS A 133 30.33 -6.62 10.79
CA HIS A 133 30.75 -7.57 9.76
C HIS A 133 30.85 -6.93 8.38
N THR A 134 29.87 -6.08 8.03
CA THR A 134 29.90 -5.26 6.81
C THR A 134 31.17 -4.40 6.76
N LEU A 135 31.49 -3.72 7.87
CA LEU A 135 32.70 -2.89 7.96
C LEU A 135 33.99 -3.72 7.86
N ALA A 136 34.01 -4.92 8.44
CA ALA A 136 35.16 -5.81 8.33
C ALA A 136 35.44 -6.23 6.87
N VAL A 137 34.40 -6.51 6.09
CA VAL A 137 34.53 -6.79 4.65
C VAL A 137 35.00 -5.55 3.89
N LEU A 138 34.43 -4.38 4.15
CA LEU A 138 34.80 -3.15 3.43
C LEU A 138 36.25 -2.71 3.70
N ARG A 139 36.84 -3.06 4.85
CA ARG A 139 38.26 -2.80 5.15
C ARG A 139 39.23 -3.55 4.24
N THR A 140 38.76 -4.53 3.47
CA THR A 140 39.60 -5.23 2.49
C THR A 140 39.83 -4.39 1.23
N ILE A 141 39.07 -3.30 1.04
CA ILE A 141 39.23 -2.38 -0.07
C ILE A 141 40.47 -1.51 0.19
N PRO A 142 41.47 -1.48 -0.72
CA PRO A 142 42.65 -0.65 -0.55
C PRO A 142 42.33 0.85 -0.55
N ASP A 143 42.91 1.61 0.39
CA ASP A 143 42.63 3.05 0.59
C ASP A 143 42.98 3.96 -0.61
N MET A 144 43.80 3.47 -1.55
CA MET A 144 44.36 4.27 -2.65
C MET A 144 43.55 4.19 -3.96
N HIS A 145 42.47 3.41 -4.03
CA HIS A 145 41.67 3.30 -5.25
C HIS A 145 40.47 4.25 -5.23
N PRO A 146 40.30 5.12 -6.25
CA PRO A 146 39.02 5.79 -6.45
C PRO A 146 37.96 4.71 -6.67
N LEU A 147 36.95 4.67 -5.80
CA LEU A 147 35.89 3.68 -5.95
C LEU A 147 35.06 4.01 -7.21
N PRO A 148 34.76 3.00 -8.05
CA PRO A 148 33.82 3.18 -9.15
C PRO A 148 32.43 3.51 -8.60
N GLN A 149 31.58 4.13 -9.43
CA GLN A 149 30.20 4.41 -9.05
C GLN A 149 29.43 3.10 -8.84
N ILE A 150 28.73 2.99 -7.71
CA ILE A 150 27.95 1.81 -7.33
C ILE A 150 26.49 2.21 -7.20
N ASN A 151 25.61 1.65 -8.02
CA ASN A 151 24.17 1.90 -7.92
C ASN A 151 23.51 0.85 -7.02
N LEU A 152 22.88 1.26 -5.92
CA LEU A 152 22.13 0.37 -5.03
C LEU A 152 20.63 0.43 -5.36
N ILE A 153 20.07 -0.71 -5.76
CA ILE A 153 18.68 -0.85 -6.21
C ILE A 153 17.96 -1.91 -5.38
N TRP A 154 16.73 -1.59 -4.96
CA TRP A 154 15.83 -2.57 -4.36
C TRP A 154 14.95 -3.27 -5.41
N ALA A 155 14.82 -4.59 -5.28
CA ALA A 155 13.94 -5.46 -6.05
C ALA A 155 12.98 -6.23 -5.12
N PRO A 156 11.75 -6.55 -5.55
CA PRO A 156 10.88 -7.41 -4.76
C PRO A 156 11.38 -8.86 -4.74
N ALA A 157 11.46 -9.46 -3.55
CA ALA A 157 11.74 -10.89 -3.36
C ALA A 157 10.70 -11.78 -4.06
N HIS A 158 11.15 -12.96 -4.53
CA HIS A 158 10.33 -14.03 -5.12
C HIS A 158 9.28 -13.54 -6.14
N ALA A 159 9.70 -12.64 -7.03
CA ALA A 159 8.80 -11.97 -7.97
C ALA A 159 9.16 -12.23 -9.46
N GLY A 160 10.03 -13.20 -9.75
CA GLY A 160 10.43 -13.58 -11.11
C GLY A 160 11.65 -12.83 -11.65
N LEU A 161 12.52 -12.29 -10.79
CA LEU A 161 13.77 -11.64 -11.23
C LEU A 161 14.91 -12.67 -11.23
N GLU A 162 15.25 -13.20 -12.40
CA GLU A 162 16.17 -14.34 -12.59
C GLU A 162 17.44 -14.28 -11.73
N GLY A 163 18.18 -13.15 -11.76
CA GLY A 163 19.40 -13.01 -10.96
C GLY A 163 19.17 -12.98 -9.45
N ASN A 164 18.03 -12.46 -8.99
CA ASN A 164 17.66 -12.47 -7.57
C ASN A 164 17.32 -13.90 -7.11
N GLU A 165 16.54 -14.62 -7.90
CA GLU A 165 16.15 -16.01 -7.61
C GLU A 165 17.36 -16.94 -7.66
N ALA A 166 18.22 -16.80 -8.67
CA ALA A 166 19.44 -17.58 -8.73
C ALA A 166 20.36 -17.34 -7.51
N THR A 167 20.46 -16.09 -7.04
CA THR A 167 21.30 -15.78 -5.86
C THR A 167 20.73 -16.40 -4.59
N HIS A 168 19.40 -16.44 -4.47
CA HIS A 168 18.73 -17.15 -3.40
C HIS A 168 19.02 -18.65 -3.43
N ASP A 169 18.95 -19.26 -4.60
CA ASP A 169 19.28 -20.68 -4.78
C ASP A 169 20.73 -20.97 -4.37
N TRP A 170 21.69 -20.12 -4.79
CA TRP A 170 23.09 -20.23 -4.37
C TRP A 170 23.27 -20.12 -2.86
N ALA A 171 22.53 -19.23 -2.19
CA ALA A 171 22.60 -19.06 -0.74
C ALA A 171 22.00 -20.25 0.02
N CYS A 172 20.91 -20.81 -0.48
CA CYS A 172 20.33 -22.07 0.00
C CYS A 172 21.31 -23.24 -0.19
N GLU A 173 21.94 -23.36 -1.37
CA GLU A 173 22.96 -24.38 -1.64
C GLU A 173 24.17 -24.25 -0.69
N CYS A 174 24.70 -23.03 -0.50
CA CYS A 174 25.81 -22.78 0.42
C CYS A 174 25.51 -23.12 1.90
N THR A 175 24.23 -23.24 2.26
CA THR A 175 23.78 -23.61 3.61
C THR A 175 23.36 -25.07 3.74
N ASN A 176 23.49 -25.87 2.66
CA ASN A 176 22.95 -27.22 2.55
C ASN A 176 21.47 -27.28 2.96
N GLN A 177 20.70 -26.23 2.67
CA GLN A 177 19.26 -26.31 2.79
C GLN A 177 18.75 -27.11 1.59
N GLU A 178 18.14 -28.27 1.83
CA GLU A 178 17.27 -28.86 0.81
C GLU A 178 16.20 -27.84 0.44
N PRO A 179 15.74 -27.77 -0.83
CA PRO A 179 14.55 -27.01 -1.19
C PRO A 179 13.37 -27.61 -0.43
N VAL A 180 13.14 -27.11 0.78
CA VAL A 180 12.09 -27.65 1.62
C VAL A 180 10.80 -27.14 1.02
N ASP A 181 9.93 -28.07 0.60
CA ASP A 181 8.48 -27.89 0.52
C ASP A 181 7.92 -27.63 1.94
N ARG A 182 8.51 -26.70 2.68
CA ARG A 182 7.97 -26.22 3.94
C ARG A 182 6.80 -25.35 3.52
N PRO A 183 5.57 -25.59 4.00
CA PRO A 183 4.56 -24.58 3.93
C PRO A 183 5.18 -23.36 4.60
N VAL A 184 5.46 -22.33 3.80
CA VAL A 184 6.07 -21.11 4.30
C VAL A 184 5.17 -20.67 5.44
N SER A 185 5.69 -20.69 6.66
CA SER A 185 4.93 -20.13 7.78
C SER A 185 4.46 -18.75 7.31
N PRO A 186 3.17 -18.40 7.43
CA PRO A 186 2.66 -17.11 6.95
C PRO A 186 3.43 -15.92 7.54
N ASP A 187 4.16 -16.14 8.63
CA ASP A 187 5.07 -15.19 9.27
C ASP A 187 6.38 -14.90 8.50
N LEU A 188 6.84 -15.81 7.60
CA LEU A 188 8.08 -15.64 6.83
C LEU A 188 7.92 -14.77 5.57
N HIS A 189 6.68 -14.57 5.10
CA HIS A 189 6.37 -13.70 3.97
C HIS A 189 5.91 -12.30 4.39
N CYS A 190 6.03 -11.98 5.67
CA CYS A 190 5.72 -10.64 6.13
C CYS A 190 6.85 -9.72 5.67
N HIS A 191 6.64 -8.99 4.57
CA HIS A 191 7.47 -7.83 4.27
C HIS A 191 7.52 -7.00 5.54
N PRO A 192 8.70 -6.87 6.19
CA PRO A 192 8.74 -6.21 7.46
C PRO A 192 8.22 -4.78 7.23
N LEU A 193 7.19 -4.42 7.98
CA LEU A 193 6.61 -3.07 7.91
C LEU A 193 7.57 -2.15 8.65
N LEU A 194 8.65 -1.76 7.98
CA LEU A 194 9.81 -1.08 8.57
C LEU A 194 9.51 0.37 8.96
N THR A 195 8.56 1.01 8.26
CA THR A 195 8.20 2.41 8.53
C THR A 195 6.82 2.52 9.16
N TYR A 196 6.62 3.56 9.96
CA TYR A 196 5.30 3.87 10.52
C TYR A 196 4.23 4.06 9.43
N SER A 197 4.59 4.65 8.28
CA SER A 197 3.69 4.77 7.13
C SER A 197 3.31 3.41 6.57
N ASP A 198 4.26 2.47 6.42
CA ASP A 198 3.97 1.13 5.91
C ASP A 198 3.03 0.38 6.87
N ILE A 199 3.25 0.51 8.17
CA ILE A 199 2.37 -0.04 9.22
C ILE A 199 0.95 0.51 9.08
N LEU A 200 0.81 1.84 8.96
CA LEU A 200 -0.50 2.47 8.79
C LEU A 200 -1.18 2.06 7.49
N HIS A 201 -0.44 1.99 6.38
CA HIS A 201 -0.96 1.58 5.08
C HIS A 201 -1.48 0.14 5.15
N TYR A 202 -0.68 -0.78 5.69
CA TYR A 202 -1.08 -2.16 5.91
C TYR A 202 -2.37 -2.26 6.72
N TYR A 203 -2.46 -1.58 7.88
CA TYR A 203 -3.69 -1.63 8.69
C TYR A 203 -4.89 -0.94 8.03
N ARG A 204 -4.67 0.11 7.23
CA ARG A 204 -5.76 0.77 6.48
C ARG A 204 -6.32 -0.15 5.40
N GLU A 205 -5.44 -0.78 4.62
CA GLU A 205 -5.82 -1.64 3.50
C GLU A 205 -6.42 -2.96 3.97
N THR A 206 -5.85 -3.59 4.99
CA THR A 206 -6.43 -4.81 5.60
C THR A 206 -7.81 -4.58 6.23
N ARG A 207 -8.07 -3.37 6.76
CA ARG A 207 -9.38 -3.00 7.31
C ARG A 207 -10.32 -2.39 6.25
N GLN A 208 -9.87 -2.26 5.01
CA GLN A 208 -10.68 -1.65 3.95
C GLN A 208 -11.80 -2.61 3.54
N GLN A 209 -12.99 -2.41 4.11
CA GLN A 209 -14.17 -3.21 3.78
C GLN A 209 -14.85 -2.77 2.48
N TYR A 210 -14.74 -1.48 2.16
CA TYR A 210 -15.38 -0.87 1.00
C TYR A 210 -14.34 -0.36 0.01
N PRO A 211 -14.53 -0.63 -1.28
CA PRO A 211 -13.59 -0.26 -2.32
C PRO A 211 -13.45 1.27 -2.43
N ASN A 212 -12.33 1.70 -2.99
CA ASN A 212 -12.16 3.12 -3.29
C ASN A 212 -13.07 3.52 -4.46
N PRO A 213 -13.59 4.76 -4.47
CA PRO A 213 -14.29 5.31 -5.62
C PRO A 213 -13.40 5.24 -6.86
N SER A 214 -13.99 4.95 -8.00
CA SER A 214 -13.30 5.01 -9.30
C SER A 214 -12.63 6.37 -9.49
N CYS A 215 -11.43 6.37 -10.09
CA CYS A 215 -10.67 7.59 -10.40
C CYS A 215 -11.39 8.54 -11.38
N GLN A 216 -12.41 8.03 -12.09
CA GLN A 216 -13.21 8.80 -13.03
C GLN A 216 -14.37 9.57 -12.36
N PHE A 217 -14.60 9.37 -11.06
CA PHE A 217 -15.72 9.99 -10.36
C PHE A 217 -15.43 11.45 -10.00
N THR A 218 -16.46 12.29 -10.10
CA THR A 218 -16.39 13.64 -9.56
C THR A 218 -16.30 13.60 -8.03
N ARG A 219 -15.88 14.72 -7.41
CA ARG A 219 -15.85 14.85 -5.95
C ARG A 219 -17.22 14.61 -5.31
N GLN A 220 -18.30 15.04 -5.97
CA GLN A 220 -19.66 14.82 -5.49
C GLN A 220 -20.03 13.34 -5.52
N GLN A 221 -19.79 12.65 -6.64
CA GLN A 221 -20.07 11.22 -6.78
C GLN A 221 -19.27 10.38 -5.76
N THR A 222 -18.00 10.72 -5.57
CA THR A 222 -17.12 10.13 -4.56
C THR A 222 -17.70 10.31 -3.16
N THR A 223 -18.12 11.53 -2.80
CA THR A 223 -18.73 11.81 -1.50
C THR A 223 -20.02 11.02 -1.31
N THR A 224 -20.91 11.03 -2.30
CA THR A 224 -22.18 10.28 -2.24
C THR A 224 -21.95 8.79 -2.05
N LEU A 225 -21.02 8.18 -2.79
CA LEU A 225 -20.67 6.77 -2.64
C LEU A 225 -20.19 6.46 -1.21
N ARG A 226 -19.32 7.29 -0.65
CA ARG A 226 -18.82 7.11 0.74
C ARG A 226 -19.95 7.23 1.77
N LEU A 227 -20.85 8.19 1.59
CA LEU A 227 -22.02 8.35 2.47
C LEU A 227 -22.94 7.12 2.41
N ILE A 228 -23.14 6.55 1.23
CA ILE A 228 -23.90 5.31 1.07
C ILE A 228 -23.19 4.14 1.77
N GLN A 229 -21.90 3.92 1.48
CA GLN A 229 -21.10 2.82 2.04
C GLN A 229 -21.04 2.85 3.57
N THR A 230 -20.97 4.04 4.16
CA THR A 230 -20.92 4.23 5.62
C THR A 230 -22.30 4.34 6.27
N ASN A 231 -23.39 4.19 5.49
CA ASN A 231 -24.77 4.35 5.95
C ASN A 231 -25.05 5.73 6.61
N THR A 232 -24.36 6.77 6.14
CA THR A 232 -24.49 8.16 6.60
C THR A 232 -25.16 9.07 5.57
N TYR A 233 -25.54 8.54 4.40
CA TYR A 233 -26.30 9.29 3.42
C TYR A 233 -27.62 9.81 4.01
N LEU A 234 -27.94 11.06 3.71
CA LEU A 234 -29.08 11.73 4.29
C LEU A 234 -30.39 11.14 3.74
N HIS A 235 -31.25 10.71 4.65
CA HIS A 235 -32.52 10.05 4.37
C HIS A 235 -33.55 10.45 5.43
N PRO A 236 -34.88 10.35 5.18
CA PRO A 236 -35.89 10.95 6.04
C PRO A 236 -35.83 10.46 7.50
N LYS A 237 -35.52 9.18 7.75
CA LYS A 237 -35.29 8.68 9.12
C LYS A 237 -34.11 9.35 9.83
N LEU A 238 -33.02 9.64 9.11
CA LEU A 238 -31.88 10.35 9.69
C LEU A 238 -32.20 11.83 9.88
N PHE A 239 -32.91 12.46 8.93
CA PHE A 239 -33.38 13.84 9.04
C PHE A 239 -34.34 14.05 10.20
N SER A 240 -35.33 13.18 10.39
CA SER A 240 -36.26 13.25 11.53
C SER A 240 -35.56 13.03 12.87
N ARG A 241 -34.40 12.36 12.90
CA ARG A 241 -33.59 12.22 14.10
C ARG A 241 -32.81 13.50 14.42
N ILE A 242 -32.39 14.25 13.40
CA ILE A 242 -31.67 15.52 13.56
C ILE A 242 -32.65 16.68 13.83
N TYR A 243 -33.78 16.69 13.12
CA TYR A 243 -34.81 17.73 13.16
C TYR A 243 -36.21 17.10 13.27
N PRO A 244 -36.59 16.61 14.47
CA PRO A 244 -37.83 15.85 14.67
C PRO A 244 -39.10 16.66 14.43
N GLU A 245 -39.06 17.97 14.68
CA GLU A 245 -40.21 18.86 14.53
C GLU A 245 -40.47 19.22 13.06
N THR A 246 -39.44 19.18 12.22
CA THR A 246 -39.52 19.61 10.82
C THR A 246 -39.79 18.46 9.86
N TYR A 247 -39.23 17.27 10.10
CA TYR A 247 -39.29 16.16 9.13
C TYR A 247 -39.98 14.92 9.70
N THR A 248 -40.60 14.14 8.81
CA THR A 248 -41.16 12.82 9.13
C THR A 248 -40.14 11.72 8.88
N ASP A 249 -40.25 10.63 9.64
CA ASP A 249 -39.45 9.42 9.43
C ASP A 249 -40.07 8.47 8.40
N GLN A 250 -41.25 8.81 7.87
CA GLN A 250 -42.02 7.98 6.94
C GLN A 250 -41.48 8.07 5.52
N CYS A 251 -41.59 6.97 4.79
CA CYS A 251 -41.18 6.92 3.38
C CYS A 251 -42.05 7.83 2.50
N PRO A 252 -41.46 8.73 1.68
CA PRO A 252 -42.21 9.59 0.77
C PRO A 252 -43.06 8.81 -0.25
N ARG A 253 -42.64 7.58 -0.58
CA ARG A 253 -43.31 6.72 -1.59
C ARG A 253 -44.44 5.89 -0.98
N CYS A 254 -44.13 5.03 -0.01
CA CYS A 254 -45.14 4.13 0.57
C CYS A 254 -45.96 4.75 1.69
N LYS A 255 -45.42 5.76 2.40
CA LYS A 255 -46.01 6.42 3.60
C LYS A 255 -46.34 5.47 4.77
N ILE A 256 -45.84 4.24 4.75
CA ILE A 256 -46.14 3.21 5.75
C ILE A 256 -44.91 2.95 6.62
N ASP A 257 -43.81 2.55 5.98
CA ASP A 257 -42.60 2.18 6.69
C ASP A 257 -41.69 3.37 6.97
N LYS A 258 -40.78 3.17 7.94
CA LYS A 258 -39.68 4.09 8.21
C LYS A 258 -38.73 4.13 7.01
N ALA A 259 -38.45 5.33 6.54
CA ALA A 259 -37.57 5.61 5.42
C ALA A 259 -36.09 5.42 5.80
N THR A 260 -35.71 4.18 6.08
CA THR A 260 -34.30 3.76 6.24
C THR A 260 -33.59 3.76 4.90
N LEU A 261 -32.26 3.81 4.92
CA LEU A 261 -31.46 3.82 3.70
C LEU A 261 -31.73 2.57 2.81
N PRO A 262 -31.75 1.32 3.32
CA PRO A 262 -32.15 0.17 2.49
C PRO A 262 -33.58 0.27 1.95
N HIS A 263 -34.52 0.82 2.74
CA HIS A 263 -35.91 0.98 2.31
C HIS A 263 -36.03 1.93 1.11
N ILE A 264 -35.33 3.06 1.13
CA ILE A 264 -35.42 4.06 0.05
C ILE A 264 -34.79 3.56 -1.25
N PHE A 265 -33.70 2.82 -1.13
CA PHE A 265 -32.91 2.38 -2.26
C PHE A 265 -33.52 1.15 -2.96
N TRP A 266 -34.04 0.18 -2.20
CA TRP A 266 -34.51 -1.07 -2.81
C TRP A 266 -35.67 -1.78 -2.09
N ALA A 267 -35.82 -1.65 -0.77
CA ALA A 267 -36.82 -2.45 -0.04
C ALA A 267 -38.24 -1.85 -0.05
N CYS A 268 -38.45 -0.65 -0.60
CA CYS A 268 -39.78 -0.03 -0.66
C CYS A 268 -40.66 -0.69 -1.75
N PRO A 269 -41.87 -1.19 -1.42
CA PRO A 269 -42.76 -1.82 -2.40
C PRO A 269 -43.22 -0.92 -3.55
N LYS A 270 -43.20 0.40 -3.34
CA LYS A 270 -43.60 1.41 -4.33
C LYS A 270 -42.41 2.08 -5.02
N ALA A 271 -41.19 1.55 -4.85
CA ALA A 271 -40.01 2.05 -5.56
C ALA A 271 -40.01 1.59 -7.02
N PRO A 272 -39.40 2.36 -7.94
CA PRO A 272 -39.10 1.87 -9.28
C PRO A 272 -38.18 0.65 -9.20
N PRO A 273 -38.24 -0.27 -10.19
CA PRO A 273 -37.37 -1.44 -10.21
C PRO A 273 -35.90 -1.00 -10.24
N THR A 274 -35.10 -1.54 -9.33
CA THR A 274 -33.66 -1.31 -9.28
C THR A 274 -32.92 -2.63 -9.53
N PHE A 275 -31.60 -2.55 -9.64
CA PHE A 275 -30.75 -3.74 -9.79
C PHE A 275 -30.49 -4.47 -8.47
N ILE A 276 -30.90 -3.87 -7.35
CA ILE A 276 -30.75 -4.44 -6.01
C ILE A 276 -32.09 -5.04 -5.64
N LYS A 277 -32.15 -6.38 -5.52
CA LYS A 277 -33.41 -7.09 -5.22
C LYS A 277 -33.44 -7.62 -3.79
N SER A 278 -32.26 -7.82 -3.21
CA SER A 278 -32.10 -8.38 -1.88
C SER A 278 -31.06 -7.61 -1.05
N ARG A 279 -31.03 -7.89 0.25
CA ARG A 279 -29.98 -7.40 1.14
C ARG A 279 -28.58 -7.89 0.71
N HIS A 280 -28.50 -9.10 0.20
CA HIS A 280 -27.24 -9.64 -0.30
C HIS A 280 -26.75 -8.84 -1.51
N ASP A 281 -27.62 -8.54 -2.48
CA ASP A 281 -27.25 -7.72 -3.64
C ASP A 281 -26.81 -6.31 -3.23
N TRP A 282 -27.44 -5.75 -2.19
CA TRP A 282 -27.04 -4.46 -1.62
C TRP A 282 -25.62 -4.51 -1.08
N GLU A 283 -25.32 -5.47 -0.20
CA GLU A 283 -24.00 -5.62 0.41
C GLU A 283 -22.91 -5.92 -0.64
N THR A 284 -23.24 -6.74 -1.65
CA THR A 284 -22.35 -7.04 -2.79
C THR A 284 -22.10 -5.80 -3.64
N ALA A 285 -23.13 -5.00 -3.94
CA ALA A 285 -22.98 -3.76 -4.69
C ALA A 285 -22.09 -2.74 -3.94
N LEU A 286 -22.25 -2.59 -2.62
CA LEU A 286 -21.41 -1.70 -1.81
C LEU A 286 -19.93 -2.07 -1.82
N ARG A 287 -19.63 -3.37 -1.95
CA ARG A 287 -18.27 -3.93 -1.95
C ARG A 287 -17.67 -4.07 -3.36
N SER A 288 -18.41 -3.71 -4.41
CA SER A 288 -17.96 -3.89 -5.79
C SER A 288 -16.90 -2.85 -6.21
N ASN A 289 -15.78 -3.34 -6.75
CA ASN A 289 -14.76 -2.52 -7.40
C ASN A 289 -15.15 -2.06 -8.81
N ASP A 290 -16.26 -2.55 -9.37
CA ASP A 290 -16.71 -2.19 -10.72
C ASP A 290 -17.21 -0.73 -10.78
N PRO A 291 -16.57 0.15 -11.58
CA PRO A 291 -16.98 1.53 -11.73
C PRO A 291 -18.45 1.71 -12.14
N GLU A 292 -19.00 0.81 -12.95
CA GLU A 292 -20.38 0.92 -13.42
C GLU A 292 -21.38 0.62 -12.29
N ILE A 293 -21.10 -0.40 -11.47
CA ILE A 293 -21.92 -0.71 -10.28
C ILE A 293 -21.86 0.45 -9.29
N GLN A 294 -20.67 1.01 -9.04
CA GLN A 294 -20.51 2.17 -8.16
C GLN A 294 -21.31 3.37 -8.69
N LEU A 295 -21.30 3.62 -10.00
CA LEU A 295 -22.00 4.74 -10.60
C LEU A 295 -23.52 4.57 -10.52
N ARG A 296 -24.02 3.34 -10.72
CA ARG A 296 -25.44 3.01 -10.55
C ARG A 296 -25.91 3.23 -9.11
N LEU A 297 -25.09 2.91 -8.10
CA LEU A 297 -25.38 3.23 -6.70
C LEU A 297 -25.48 4.73 -6.46
N VAL A 298 -24.54 5.51 -7.00
CA VAL A 298 -24.55 6.97 -6.86
C VAL A 298 -25.77 7.59 -7.55
N ARG A 299 -26.10 7.16 -8.77
CA ARG A 299 -27.32 7.59 -9.48
C ARG A 299 -28.57 7.28 -8.66
N LEU A 300 -28.67 6.07 -8.12
CA LEU A 300 -29.78 5.67 -7.27
C LEU A 300 -29.93 6.55 -6.02
N ALA A 301 -28.83 7.01 -5.43
CA ALA A 301 -28.88 7.98 -4.33
C ALA A 301 -29.33 9.37 -4.77
N LEU A 302 -28.85 9.85 -5.92
CA LEU A 302 -29.24 11.16 -6.46
C LEU A 302 -30.73 11.20 -6.85
N ASP A 303 -31.27 10.08 -7.34
CA ASP A 303 -32.69 9.91 -7.69
C ASP A 303 -33.56 9.53 -6.47
N ALA A 304 -32.96 9.42 -5.28
CA ALA A 304 -33.69 9.12 -4.06
C ALA A 304 -34.63 10.28 -3.69
N PRO A 305 -35.83 10.00 -3.17
CA PRO A 305 -36.79 11.03 -2.81
C PRO A 305 -36.25 11.87 -1.65
N ALA A 306 -36.40 13.19 -1.78
CA ALA A 306 -36.08 14.14 -0.74
C ALA A 306 -36.93 13.92 0.54
N PRO A 307 -36.43 14.31 1.73
CA PRO A 307 -37.21 14.25 2.96
C PRO A 307 -38.46 15.14 2.86
N VAL A 308 -39.57 14.64 3.40
CA VAL A 308 -40.84 15.37 3.44
C VAL A 308 -40.93 16.13 4.75
N ALA A 309 -41.15 17.44 4.67
CA ALA A 309 -41.42 18.26 5.84
C ALA A 309 -42.80 17.92 6.43
N ARG A 310 -42.94 17.98 7.75
CA ARG A 310 -44.23 17.89 8.42
C ARG A 310 -45.09 19.09 7.99
N PRO A 311 -46.39 18.90 7.77
CA PRO A 311 -47.30 20.03 7.63
C PRO A 311 -47.24 20.86 8.91
N HIS A 312 -47.02 22.17 8.79
CA HIS A 312 -47.19 23.10 9.91
C HIS A 312 -48.66 23.06 10.32
N GLU A 313 -48.96 22.54 11.51
CA GLU A 313 -50.25 22.76 12.16
C GLU A 313 -50.34 24.23 12.55
N GLY A 314 -50.75 25.06 11.59
CA GLY A 314 -51.17 26.42 11.84
C GLY A 314 -52.45 26.40 12.66
N THR A 315 -52.34 26.84 13.90
CA THR A 315 -53.45 27.19 14.77
C THR A 315 -54.50 28.01 14.02
N GLY A 316 -55.71 27.46 13.90
CA GLY A 316 -56.87 28.23 13.49
C GLY A 316 -57.14 29.32 14.53
N VAL A 317 -56.95 30.57 14.13
CA VAL A 317 -57.60 31.72 14.79
C VAL A 317 -58.27 32.56 13.71
N SER A 318 -59.59 32.44 13.68
CA SER A 318 -60.49 33.40 13.04
C SER A 318 -60.30 34.76 13.68
N GLY A 319 -60.05 35.81 12.89
CA GLY A 319 -59.77 37.14 13.46
C GLY A 319 -59.61 38.27 12.45
N ARG A 320 -60.74 38.77 11.95
CA ARG A 320 -61.02 40.14 11.48
C ARG A 320 -60.26 40.74 10.29
N ALA A 321 -61.09 41.24 9.37
CA ALA A 321 -60.78 42.24 8.37
C ALA A 321 -60.23 43.55 8.97
N GLY A 322 -59.31 44.16 8.22
CA GLY A 322 -58.86 45.55 8.36
C GLY A 322 -58.32 46.05 7.01
N PRO A 323 -58.79 47.20 6.48
CA PRO A 323 -58.47 47.68 5.14
C PRO A 323 -57.33 48.71 5.12
N GLY A 324 -56.82 49.01 3.91
CA GLY A 324 -55.92 50.13 3.60
C GLY A 324 -54.47 49.66 3.42
N GLY A 325 -53.89 49.62 2.22
CA GLY A 325 -53.90 50.67 1.21
C GLY A 325 -52.77 51.64 1.51
N LEU A 326 -51.64 51.48 0.81
CA LEU A 326 -50.75 52.55 0.32
C LEU A 326 -49.56 51.89 -0.39
N GLY A 327 -49.58 51.97 -1.72
CA GLY A 327 -48.38 51.73 -2.50
C GLY A 327 -47.37 52.88 -2.36
N ARG A 328 -46.11 52.58 -2.64
CA ARG A 328 -45.23 53.45 -3.43
C ARG A 328 -44.02 52.67 -3.92
N SER A 329 -43.98 52.56 -5.24
CA SER A 329 -42.83 52.34 -6.11
C SER A 329 -41.76 53.45 -5.97
N HIS A 330 -40.47 53.10 -6.05
CA HIS A 330 -39.39 53.69 -6.89
C HIS A 330 -38.01 53.24 -6.39
N THR A 331 -37.23 52.45 -7.16
CA THR A 331 -36.15 52.79 -8.13
C THR A 331 -34.78 53.17 -7.54
N GLY A 332 -33.74 52.58 -8.15
CA GLY A 332 -32.38 53.12 -8.28
C GLY A 332 -31.48 52.87 -7.06
N ARG A 333 -30.23 52.41 -7.19
CA ARG A 333 -29.32 52.33 -8.33
C ARG A 333 -28.25 51.30 -8.01
#